data_AF-A0A2E4RDK1-F1
#
_entry.id   AF-A0A2E4RDK1-F1
#
_cell.length_a   1.000
_cell.length_b   1.000
_cell.length_c   1.000
_cell.angle_alpha   90.00
_cell.angle_beta   90.00
_cell.angle_gamma   90.00
#
_symmetry.space_group_name_H-M   'P 1'
#
loop_
_entity.id
_entity.type
_entity.pdbx_description
1 polymer ?
#
loop_
_entity_poly.entity_id
_entity_poly.type
_entity_poly.pdbx_seq_one_letter_code
_entity_poly.pdbx_strand_id
1 'polypeptide(L)' 'MANITIDGKDYDLNDLNDKAKEQLANLQFVQNEMKKIEAQLGVYKTAASVFSSLLKKELNN' A
#
# COMPACT_ATOMS: atom_id res chain seq x y z
N MET A 1 17.31 -10.37 -17.63
CA MET A 1 17.43 -8.94 -17.24
C MET A 1 16.32 -8.67 -16.24
N ALA A 2 16.65 -8.12 -15.07
CA ALA A 2 15.66 -7.84 -14.05
C ALA A 2 15.06 -6.47 -14.38
N ASN A 3 13.75 -6.41 -14.62
CA ASN A 3 13.07 -5.20 -15.05
C ASN A 3 12.21 -4.65 -13.92
N ILE A 4 12.08 -3.32 -13.87
CA ILE A 4 11.15 -2.64 -12.97
C ILE A 4 10.23 -1.71 -13.75
N THR A 5 8.95 -1.75 -13.41
CA THR A 5 7.95 -0.82 -13.94
C THR A 5 7.80 0.37 -13.00
N ILE A 6 8.10 1.57 -13.49
CA ILE A 6 7.87 2.84 -12.79
C ILE A 6 6.96 3.68 -13.70
N ASP A 7 5.81 4.12 -13.18
CA ASP A 7 4.78 4.88 -13.91
C ASP A 7 4.32 4.22 -15.23
N GLY A 8 4.23 2.89 -15.24
CA GLY A 8 3.82 2.11 -16.42
C GLY A 8 4.89 1.97 -17.50
N LYS A 9 6.11 2.45 -17.25
CA LYS A 9 7.26 2.24 -18.13
C LYS A 9 8.22 1.23 -17.51
N ASP A 10 8.65 0.27 -18.32
CA ASP A 10 9.63 -0.73 -17.92
C ASP A 10 11.06 -0.19 -18.10
N TYR A 11 11.90 -0.45 -17.09
CA TYR A 11 13.31 -0.12 -17.07
C TYR A 11 14.11 -1.37 -16.76
N ASP A 12 15.21 -1.60 -17.48
CA ASP A 12 16.18 -2.62 -17.09
C ASP A 12 16.97 -2.11 -15.86
N LEU A 13 17.01 -2.90 -14.79
CA LEU A 13 17.76 -2.55 -13.58
C LEU A 13 19.27 -2.42 -13.86
N ASN A 14 19.78 -3.05 -14.91
CA ASN A 14 21.19 -2.95 -15.31
C ASN A 14 21.53 -1.60 -15.93
N ASP A 15 20.55 -0.92 -16.54
CA ASP A 15 20.72 0.41 -17.16
C ASP A 15 20.63 1.55 -16.14
N LEU A 16 20.21 1.24 -14.91
CA LEU A 16 20.12 2.24 -13.83
C LEU A 16 21.50 2.53 -13.24
N ASN A 17 21.83 3.82 -13.14
CA ASN A 17 22.98 4.27 -12.36
C ASN A 17 22.76 4.05 -10.84
N ASP A 18 23.82 4.15 -10.05
CA ASP A 18 23.78 3.85 -8.62
C ASP A 18 22.78 4.73 -7.85
N LYS A 19 22.67 6.02 -8.22
CA LYS A 19 21.69 6.93 -7.62
C LYS A 19 20.25 6.52 -7.92
N ALA A 20 19.96 6.07 -9.13
CA ALA A 20 18.64 5.59 -9.52
C ALA A 20 18.28 4.30 -8.76
N LYS A 21 19.24 3.40 -8.56
CA LYS A 21 19.05 2.19 -7.72
C LYS A 21 18.77 2.53 -6.26
N GLU A 22 19.45 3.51 -5.71
CA GLU A 22 19.19 4.01 -4.34
C GLU A 22 17.77 4.59 -4.21
N GLN A 23 17.37 5.47 -5.13
CA GLN A 23 16.02 6.04 -5.11
C GLN A 23 14.95 4.98 -5.32
N LEU A 24 15.23 3.95 -6.13
CA LEU A 24 14.34 2.83 -6.31
C LEU A 24 14.14 2.04 -5.01
N ALA A 25 15.22 1.77 -4.27
CA ALA A 25 15.12 1.09 -2.98
C ALA A 25 14.28 1.90 -1.98
N ASN A 26 14.48 3.22 -1.92
CA ASN A 26 13.67 4.12 -1.08
C ASN A 26 12.19 4.09 -1.48
N LEU A 27 11.89 4.12 -2.79
CA LEU A 27 10.52 4.03 -3.30
C LEU A 27 9.86 2.70 -2.91
N GLN A 28 10.55 1.58 -3.11
CA GLN A 28 10.05 0.25 -2.74
C GLN A 28 9.79 0.15 -1.23
N PHE A 29 10.66 0.73 -0.41
CA PHE A 29 10.46 0.81 1.03
C PHE A 29 9.16 1.54 1.36
N VAL A 30 8.97 2.76 0.84
CA VAL A 30 7.75 3.55 1.10
C VAL A 30 6.49 2.84 0.60
N GLN A 31 6.53 2.22 -0.59
CA GLN A 31 5.41 1.45 -1.13
C GLN A 31 5.04 0.26 -0.24
N ASN A 32 6.02 -0.41 0.35
CA ASN A 32 5.76 -1.51 1.28
C ASN A 32 5.13 -1.02 2.59
N GLU A 33 5.58 0.13 3.12
CA GLU A 33 4.96 0.73 4.30
C GLU A 33 3.51 1.18 4.01
N MET A 34 3.25 1.75 2.82
CA MET A 34 1.89 2.09 2.40
C MET A 34 0.97 0.86 2.39
N LYS A 35 1.42 -0.27 1.82
CA LYS A 35 0.64 -1.53 1.84
C LYS A 35 0.33 -2.02 3.25
N LYS A 36 1.25 -1.87 4.19
CA LYS A 36 1.01 -2.24 5.60
C LYS A 36 -0.08 -1.36 6.21
N ILE A 37 -0.02 -0.05 5.98
CA ILE A 37 -1.02 0.91 6.47
C ILE A 37 -2.40 0.61 5.85
N GLU A 38 -2.47 0.32 4.55
CA GLU A 38 -3.70 -0.06 3.87
C GLU A 38 -4.33 -1.33 4.48
N ALA A 39 -3.51 -2.34 4.80
CA ALA A 39 -3.98 -3.54 5.46
C ALA A 39 -4.55 -3.24 6.87
N GLN A 40 -3.84 -2.44 7.66
CA GLN A 40 -4.33 -1.99 8.98
C GLN A 40 -5.65 -1.22 8.86
N LEU A 41 -5.73 -0.30 7.90
CA LEU A 41 -6.95 0.45 7.61
C LEU A 41 -8.12 -0.46 7.26
N GLY A 42 -7.89 -1.55 6.52
CA GLY A 42 -8.90 -2.57 6.23
C GLY A 42 -9.50 -3.22 7.48
N VAL A 43 -8.65 -3.52 8.47
CA VAL A 43 -9.09 -4.05 9.78
C VAL A 43 -9.99 -3.04 10.50
N TYR A 44 -9.56 -1.77 10.59
CA TYR A 44 -10.35 -0.73 11.24
C TYR A 44 -11.67 -0.45 10.54
N LYS A 45 -11.70 -0.45 9.20
CA LYS A 45 -12.94 -0.30 8.41
C LYS A 45 -13.95 -1.42 8.72
N THR A 46 -13.46 -2.65 8.85
CA THR A 46 -14.30 -3.80 9.21
C THR A 46 -14.90 -3.63 10.60
N ALA A 47 -14.07 -3.29 11.59
CA ALA A 47 -14.52 -3.03 12.96
C ALA A 47 -15.56 -1.89 13.03
N ALA A 48 -15.31 -0.78 12.32
CA ALA A 48 -16.23 0.35 12.24
C ALA A 48 -17.60 -0.05 11.63
N SER A 49 -17.60 -0.88 10.58
CA SER A 49 -18.83 -1.41 9.98
C SER A 49 -19.63 -2.27 10.95
N VAL A 50 -18.95 -3.10 11.77
CA VAL A 50 -19.59 -3.91 12.81
C VAL A 50 -20.23 -3.02 13.87
N PHE A 51 -19.48 -2.06 14.43
CA PHE A 51 -20.01 -1.15 15.46
C PHE A 51 -21.17 -0.31 14.92
N SER A 52 -21.08 0.18 13.68
CA SER A 52 -22.19 0.90 13.04
C SER A 52 -23.45 0.02 12.93
N SER A 53 -23.28 -1.25 12.56
CA SER A 53 -24.39 -2.20 12.44
C SER A 53 -25.03 -2.53 13.79
N LEU A 54 -24.22 -2.68 14.84
CA LEU A 54 -24.72 -2.89 16.21
C LEU A 54 -25.47 -1.67 16.72
N LEU A 55 -24.90 -0.47 16.55
CA LEU A 55 -25.56 0.78 16.95
C LEU A 55 -26.93 0.94 16.26
N LYS A 56 -27.03 0.63 14.96
CA LYS A 56 -28.31 0.67 14.23
C LYS A 56 -29.35 -0.29 14.79
N LYS A 57 -28.94 -1.45 15.32
CA LYS A 57 -29.87 -2.38 15.97
C LYS A 57 -30.41 -1.80 17.27
N GLU A 58 -29.54 -1.20 18.09
CA GLU A 58 -29.94 -0.57 19.36
C GLU A 58 -30.86 0.63 19.15
N LEU A 59 -30.68 1.39 18.06
CA LEU A 59 -31.52 2.58 17.76
C LEU A 59 -32.89 2.25 17.17
N ASN A 60 -33.06 1.04 16.62
CA ASN A 60 -34.31 0.60 15.98
C ASN A 60 -35.06 -0.46 16.83
N ASN A 61 -34.59 -0.71 18.06
CA ASN A 61 -35.28 -1.49 19.09
C ASN A 61 -36.13 -0.57 19.96
#